data_AF-A0A969GF98-F1
#
_entry.id   AF-A0A969GF98-F1
#
_cell.length_a   1.000
_cell.length_b   1.000
_cell.length_c   1.000
_cell.angle_alpha   90.00
_cell.angle_beta   90.00
_cell.angle_gamma   90.00
#
_symmetry.space_group_name_H-M   'P 1'
#
loop_
_entity.id
_entity.type
_entity.pdbx_description
1 polymer ?
#
loop_
_entity_poly.entity_id
_entity_poly.type
_entity_poly.pdbx_seq_one_letter_code
_entity_poly.pdbx_strand_id
1 'polypeptide(L)'
;MKNSFRRIETQLKNLSGNPQGHAATRITRLSGLINGMIRKGSSHLSDIGSGIPEDIDANSKTTAAKRFISNKWTDTETHFLPFLQSFLGGVLMFTKLDQGIVLVIDGSQTGKNNATLMVSLVWRNRAIPIIWFVKQGGKGHFKTADHIKVLQQAIEVLQSIIPFDIPVTVLGDGEFDSADIQRLCLANKWNYVLRTACDTVFYEDGEAFHARNISPPKGHDVMLIDQV
;
A
#
# COMPACT_ATOMS: atom_id res chain seq x y z
N MET A 1 7.75 20.69 21.90
CA MET A 1 8.70 20.40 20.80
C MET A 1 9.53 19.14 21.03
N LYS A 2 10.37 19.06 22.10
CA LYS A 2 11.26 17.91 22.35
C LYS A 2 10.52 16.59 22.67
N ASN A 3 9.36 16.65 23.33
CA ASN A 3 8.66 15.43 23.78
C ASN A 3 8.05 14.62 22.64
N SER A 4 7.48 15.25 21.61
CA SER A 4 6.92 14.54 20.44
C SER A 4 8.02 13.87 19.62
N PHE A 5 9.06 14.63 19.27
CA PHE A 5 10.22 14.11 18.55
C PHE A 5 10.87 12.93 19.29
N ARG A 6 11.17 13.06 20.59
CA ARG A 6 11.79 11.98 21.38
C ARG A 6 10.93 10.72 21.41
N ARG A 7 9.61 10.86 21.56
CA ARG A 7 8.69 9.70 21.54
C ARG A 7 8.75 8.98 20.20
N ILE A 8 8.69 9.72 19.09
CA ILE A 8 8.81 9.14 17.74
C ILE A 8 10.16 8.44 17.59
N GLU A 9 11.25 9.13 17.92
CA GLU A 9 12.60 8.61 17.78
C GLU A 9 12.84 7.34 18.59
N THR A 10 12.40 7.30 19.84
CA THR A 10 12.49 6.08 20.67
C THR A 10 11.74 4.92 20.03
N GLN A 11 10.52 5.14 19.54
CA GLN A 11 9.73 4.07 18.92
C GLN A 11 10.38 3.57 17.62
N LEU A 12 10.83 4.48 16.74
CA LEU A 12 11.46 4.08 15.50
C LEU A 12 12.78 3.36 15.74
N LYS A 13 13.60 3.80 16.70
CA LYS A 13 14.85 3.09 17.06
C LYS A 13 14.58 1.68 17.57
N ASN A 14 13.58 1.52 18.44
CA ASN A 14 13.21 0.20 18.96
C ASN A 14 12.75 -0.74 17.85
N LEU A 15 11.86 -0.27 16.97
CA LEU A 15 11.31 -1.06 15.86
C LEU A 15 12.37 -1.36 14.77
N SER A 16 13.41 -0.53 14.65
CA SER A 16 14.53 -0.77 13.74
C SER A 16 15.69 -1.57 14.36
N GLY A 17 15.50 -2.22 15.52
CA GLY A 17 16.53 -3.05 16.14
C GLY A 17 17.71 -2.26 16.74
N ASN A 18 17.46 -1.04 17.22
CA ASN A 18 18.47 -0.16 17.83
C ASN A 18 19.72 0.08 16.96
N PRO A 19 19.55 0.69 15.77
CA PRO A 19 20.64 0.87 14.82
C PRO A 19 21.74 1.80 15.38
N GLN A 20 22.96 1.64 14.85
CA GLN A 20 24.13 2.43 15.22
C GLN A 20 24.70 3.23 14.02
N GLY A 21 25.60 4.19 14.30
CA GLY A 21 26.31 4.98 13.30
C GLY A 21 25.40 5.69 12.28
N HIS A 22 25.67 5.49 10.99
CA HIS A 22 24.90 6.11 9.92
C HIS A 22 23.43 5.65 9.88
N ALA A 23 23.13 4.40 10.25
CA ALA A 23 21.76 3.90 10.31
C ALA A 23 20.97 4.61 11.43
N ALA A 24 21.56 4.77 12.61
CA ALA A 24 20.98 5.56 13.71
C ALA A 24 20.68 7.00 13.25
N THR A 25 21.63 7.62 12.56
CA THR A 25 21.50 8.99 12.05
C THR A 25 20.33 9.12 11.07
N ARG A 26 20.10 8.12 10.20
CA ARG A 26 18.95 8.09 9.29
C ARG A 26 17.63 7.95 10.05
N ILE A 27 17.54 7.09 11.07
CA ILE A 27 16.33 6.97 11.89
C ILE A 27 16.04 8.27 12.66
N THR A 28 17.06 8.91 13.24
CA THR A 28 16.92 10.22 13.88
C THR A 28 16.41 11.27 12.87
N ARG A 29 16.93 11.27 11.65
CA ARG A 29 16.46 12.18 10.58
C ARG A 29 15.00 11.89 10.21
N LEU A 30 14.63 10.64 9.97
CA LEU A 30 13.26 10.19 9.69
C LEU A 30 12.29 10.64 10.79
N SER A 31 12.68 10.46 12.05
CA SER A 31 11.91 10.89 13.23
C SER A 31 11.62 12.39 13.20
N GLY A 32 12.61 13.19 12.80
CA GLY A 32 12.46 14.63 12.60
C GLY A 32 11.45 14.96 11.51
N LEU A 33 11.52 14.29 10.37
CA LEU A 33 10.61 14.52 9.24
C LEU A 33 9.16 14.16 9.60
N ILE A 34 8.95 13.01 10.24
CA ILE A 34 7.62 12.58 10.71
C ILE A 34 7.06 13.56 11.74
N ASN A 35 7.89 14.01 12.69
CA ASN A 35 7.49 15.03 13.66
C ASN A 35 7.08 16.34 12.98
N GLY A 36 7.78 16.75 11.91
CA GLY A 36 7.41 17.91 11.10
C GLY A 36 6.06 17.73 10.40
N MET A 37 5.89 16.58 9.74
CA MET A 37 4.67 16.22 9.03
C MET A 37 3.44 16.24 9.95
N ILE A 38 3.52 15.58 11.12
CA ILE A 38 2.41 15.54 12.09
C ILE A 38 2.08 16.95 12.60
N ARG A 39 3.09 17.76 12.91
CA ARG A 39 2.87 19.10 13.49
C ARG A 39 2.32 20.10 12.49
N LYS A 40 2.68 19.96 11.21
CA LYS A 40 2.29 20.88 10.13
C LYS A 40 1.09 20.40 9.34
N GLY A 41 0.74 19.11 9.43
CA GLY A 41 -0.28 18.52 8.56
C GLY A 41 0.08 18.61 7.07
N SER A 42 1.37 18.61 6.74
CA SER A 42 1.88 18.91 5.41
C SER A 42 3.08 18.02 5.05
N SER A 43 3.17 17.67 3.78
CA SER A 43 4.28 16.89 3.20
C SER A 43 5.29 17.75 2.43
N HIS A 44 5.15 19.08 2.43
CA HIS A 44 6.11 19.98 1.80
C HIS A 44 7.49 19.87 2.48
N LEU A 45 8.57 19.95 1.70
CA LEU A 45 9.94 19.75 2.18
C LEU A 45 10.32 20.68 3.35
N SER A 46 9.88 21.93 3.29
CA SER A 46 10.10 22.92 4.36
C SER A 46 9.34 22.56 5.64
N ASP A 47 8.11 22.06 5.52
CA ASP A 47 7.27 21.70 6.65
C ASP A 47 7.76 20.44 7.35
N ILE A 48 8.05 19.37 6.60
CA ILE A 48 8.62 18.15 7.18
C ILE A 48 10.02 18.43 7.74
N GLY A 49 10.83 19.26 7.05
CA GLY A 49 12.14 19.69 7.51
C GLY A 49 12.08 20.45 8.83
N SER A 50 11.02 21.24 9.08
CA SER A 50 10.85 22.00 10.32
C SER A 50 10.81 21.13 11.59
N GLY A 51 10.54 19.82 11.45
CA GLY A 51 10.55 18.88 12.56
C GLY A 51 11.93 18.36 12.97
N ILE A 52 12.96 18.65 12.17
CA ILE A 52 14.36 18.32 12.44
C ILE A 52 14.84 19.03 13.72
N PRO A 53 15.40 18.31 14.71
CA PRO A 53 15.70 18.84 16.03
C PRO A 53 16.93 19.76 16.08
N GLU A 54 17.86 19.65 15.12
CA GLU A 54 19.07 20.46 15.09
C GLU A 54 18.75 21.96 15.01
N ASP A 55 19.56 22.76 15.70
CA ASP A 55 19.47 24.22 15.71
C ASP A 55 20.24 24.78 14.52
N ILE A 56 19.59 24.73 13.36
CA ILE A 56 20.07 25.20 12.07
C ILE A 56 18.96 26.00 11.38
N ASP A 57 19.32 26.83 10.41
CA ASP A 57 18.37 27.65 9.68
C ASP A 57 17.35 26.80 8.87
N ALA A 58 16.23 27.42 8.51
CA ALA A 58 15.11 26.75 7.84
C ALA A 58 15.49 26.20 6.45
N ASN A 59 16.38 26.87 5.71
CA ASN A 59 16.84 26.40 4.40
C ASN A 59 17.72 25.15 4.57
N SER A 60 18.57 25.12 5.59
CA SER A 60 19.37 23.94 5.95
C SER A 60 18.48 22.76 6.35
N LYS A 61 17.39 22.98 7.10
CA LYS A 61 16.41 21.92 7.42
C LYS A 61 15.69 21.40 6.18
N THR A 62 15.27 22.29 5.29
CA THR A 62 14.64 21.93 4.01
C THR A 62 15.58 21.11 3.13
N THR A 63 16.85 21.53 3.07
CA THR A 63 17.90 20.82 2.33
C THR A 63 18.17 19.43 2.94
N ALA A 64 18.20 19.32 4.26
CA ALA A 64 18.35 18.04 4.94
C ALA A 64 17.18 17.08 4.66
N ALA A 65 15.93 17.58 4.64
CA ALA A 65 14.77 16.79 4.25
C ALA A 65 14.86 16.28 2.81
N LYS A 66 15.24 17.18 1.87
CA LYS A 66 15.46 16.81 0.47
C LYS A 66 16.52 15.71 0.34
N ARG A 67 17.67 15.88 1.00
CA ARG A 67 18.78 14.92 1.00
C ARG A 67 18.36 13.56 1.54
N PHE A 68 17.53 13.52 2.59
CA PHE A 68 17.02 12.28 3.15
C PHE A 68 16.14 11.52 2.16
N ILE A 69 15.17 12.20 1.55
CA ILE A 69 14.22 11.58 0.60
C ILE A 69 14.94 11.09 -0.65
N SER A 70 15.99 11.78 -1.11
CA SER A 70 16.78 11.38 -2.28
C SER A 70 17.91 10.41 -1.95
N ASN A 71 18.02 9.91 -0.71
CA ASN A 71 19.15 9.10 -0.30
C ASN A 71 19.00 7.64 -0.76
N LYS A 72 19.98 7.11 -1.49
CA LYS A 72 19.98 5.70 -1.93
C LYS A 72 20.04 4.68 -0.79
N TRP A 73 20.45 5.10 0.41
CA TRP A 73 20.47 4.29 1.63
C TRP A 73 19.18 4.44 2.45
N THR A 74 18.14 5.01 1.85
CA THR A 74 16.80 5.15 2.43
C THR A 74 15.82 4.41 1.54
N ASP A 75 15.46 3.21 1.98
CA ASP A 75 14.62 2.24 1.29
C ASP A 75 13.40 1.84 2.13
N THR A 76 12.39 1.28 1.45
CA THR A 76 11.12 0.85 2.05
C THR A 76 11.32 -0.26 3.08
N GLU A 77 12.21 -1.22 2.81
CA GLU A 77 12.43 -2.39 3.66
C GLU A 77 12.96 -2.00 5.04
N THR A 78 13.85 -1.01 5.10
CA THR A 78 14.48 -0.58 6.35
C THR A 78 13.72 0.56 7.03
N HIS A 79 13.16 1.50 6.26
CA HIS A 79 12.64 2.77 6.78
C HIS A 79 11.11 2.88 6.75
N PHE A 80 10.41 1.85 6.29
CA PHE A 80 8.95 1.82 6.26
C PHE A 80 8.39 0.50 6.78
N LEU A 81 8.84 -0.64 6.26
CA LEU A 81 8.26 -1.96 6.54
C LEU A 81 8.20 -2.33 8.03
N PRO A 82 9.23 -2.11 8.87
CA PRO A 82 9.17 -2.49 10.29
C PRO A 82 8.09 -1.70 11.04
N PHE A 83 7.90 -0.44 10.66
CA PHE A 83 6.88 0.43 11.24
C PHE A 83 5.49 0.06 10.75
N LEU A 84 5.37 -0.27 9.46
CA LEU A 84 4.13 -0.78 8.89
C LEU A 84 3.71 -2.08 9.57
N GLN A 85 4.60 -3.05 9.74
CA GLN A 85 4.30 -4.33 10.40
C GLN A 85 3.77 -4.11 11.82
N SER A 86 4.45 -3.27 12.61
CA SER A 86 3.99 -2.93 13.96
C SER A 86 2.63 -2.22 13.95
N PHE A 87 2.44 -1.28 13.03
CA PHE A 87 1.17 -0.56 12.86
C PHE A 87 0.03 -1.50 12.46
N LEU A 88 0.25 -2.37 11.47
CA LEU A 88 -0.73 -3.35 11.00
C LEU A 88 -1.10 -4.36 12.09
N GLY A 89 -0.12 -4.84 12.87
CA GLY A 89 -0.40 -5.67 14.04
C GLY A 89 -1.38 -5.00 15.01
N GLY A 90 -1.19 -3.70 15.29
CA GLY A 90 -2.13 -2.91 16.07
C GLY A 90 -3.50 -2.77 15.41
N VAL A 91 -3.55 -2.47 14.12
CA VAL A 91 -4.81 -2.37 13.35
C VAL A 91 -5.61 -3.67 13.41
N LEU A 92 -4.94 -4.81 13.26
CA LEU A 92 -5.57 -6.13 13.26
C LEU A 92 -6.17 -6.48 14.64
N MET A 93 -5.55 -6.04 15.75
CA MET A 93 -6.14 -6.19 17.09
C MET A 93 -7.48 -5.47 17.26
N PHE A 94 -7.73 -4.41 16.47
CA PHE A 94 -8.99 -3.67 16.47
C PHE A 94 -9.91 -4.02 15.29
N THR A 95 -9.58 -5.06 14.54
CA THR A 95 -10.33 -5.51 13.37
C THR A 95 -11.07 -6.80 13.71
N LYS A 96 -12.33 -6.92 13.27
CA LYS A 96 -13.11 -8.15 13.37
C LYS A 96 -12.67 -9.11 12.27
N LEU A 97 -11.65 -9.91 12.56
CA LEU A 97 -10.98 -10.76 11.57
C LEU A 97 -11.85 -11.94 11.07
N ASP A 98 -12.91 -12.30 11.81
CA ASP A 98 -13.93 -13.26 11.38
C ASP A 98 -14.66 -12.85 10.09
N GLN A 99 -14.70 -11.54 9.81
CA GLN A 99 -15.23 -10.99 8.57
C GLN A 99 -14.20 -10.90 7.44
N GLY A 100 -12.96 -11.34 7.71
CA GLY A 100 -11.83 -11.16 6.82
C GLY A 100 -11.30 -9.73 6.76
N ILE A 101 -10.30 -9.53 5.91
CA ILE A 101 -9.75 -8.22 5.58
C ILE A 101 -9.93 -7.92 4.10
N VAL A 102 -10.03 -6.63 3.79
CA VAL A 102 -10.23 -6.15 2.43
C VAL A 102 -9.01 -5.35 2.00
N LEU A 103 -8.45 -5.71 0.86
CA LEU A 103 -7.38 -4.99 0.19
C LEU A 103 -7.94 -4.29 -1.04
N VAL A 104 -7.39 -3.13 -1.38
CA VAL A 104 -7.70 -2.42 -2.63
C VAL A 104 -6.41 -2.24 -3.41
N ILE A 105 -6.43 -2.63 -4.68
CA ILE A 105 -5.40 -2.25 -5.66
C ILE A 105 -5.90 -1.06 -6.47
N ASP A 106 -5.10 -0.01 -6.57
CA ASP A 106 -5.42 1.19 -7.35
C ASP A 106 -4.14 1.87 -7.87
N GLY A 107 -4.28 2.55 -9.00
CA GLY A 107 -3.26 3.40 -9.59
C GLY A 107 -3.58 4.88 -9.35
N SER A 108 -2.58 5.69 -9.02
CA SER A 108 -2.73 7.15 -8.91
C SER A 108 -1.64 7.87 -9.69
N GLN A 109 -1.96 9.03 -10.26
CA GLN A 109 -0.96 9.95 -10.77
C GLN A 109 -0.19 10.57 -9.59
N THR A 110 1.14 10.56 -9.64
CA THR A 110 2.03 11.09 -8.61
C THR A 110 3.06 12.03 -9.23
N GLY A 111 2.76 13.33 -9.19
CA GLY A 111 3.55 14.35 -9.88
C GLY A 111 3.33 14.36 -11.39
N LYS A 112 4.12 15.16 -12.11
CA LYS A 112 3.85 15.48 -13.53
C LYS A 112 3.92 14.27 -14.47
N ASN A 113 4.88 13.37 -14.25
CA ASN A 113 5.21 12.28 -15.18
C ASN A 113 5.47 10.94 -14.46
N ASN A 114 4.86 10.72 -13.30
CA ASN A 114 4.97 9.43 -12.63
C ASN A 114 3.59 8.95 -12.18
N ALA A 115 3.41 7.65 -12.19
CA ALA A 115 2.26 6.99 -11.61
C ALA A 115 2.72 6.10 -10.46
N THR A 116 1.86 5.97 -9.46
CA THR A 116 2.03 5.05 -8.34
C THR A 116 0.96 3.98 -8.44
N LEU A 117 1.39 2.72 -8.35
CA LEU A 117 0.50 1.58 -8.17
C LEU A 117 0.63 1.12 -6.73
N MET A 118 -0.48 0.93 -6.03
CA MET A 118 -0.49 0.60 -4.61
C MET A 118 -1.50 -0.49 -4.27
N VAL A 119 -1.17 -1.28 -3.25
CA VAL A 119 -2.11 -2.15 -2.55
C VAL A 119 -2.27 -1.62 -1.13
N SER A 120 -3.52 -1.43 -0.72
CA SER A 120 -3.88 -0.81 0.55
C SER A 120 -4.86 -1.66 1.34
N LEU A 121 -4.71 -1.70 2.67
CA LEU A 121 -5.71 -2.26 3.59
C LEU A 121 -6.87 -1.28 3.74
N VAL A 122 -8.11 -1.76 3.59
CA VAL A 122 -9.29 -0.98 3.93
C VAL A 122 -9.55 -1.10 5.44
N TRP A 123 -9.49 0.02 6.14
CA TRP A 123 -9.78 0.10 7.56
C TRP A 123 -10.54 1.39 7.90
N ARG A 124 -11.74 1.24 8.48
CA ARG A 124 -12.60 2.37 8.93
C ARG A 124 -12.77 3.46 7.87
N ASN A 125 -13.19 3.08 6.66
CA ASN A 125 -13.39 3.96 5.50
C ASN A 125 -12.11 4.67 5.01
N ARG A 126 -10.93 4.11 5.30
CA ARG A 126 -9.64 4.59 4.81
C ARG A 126 -8.89 3.47 4.11
N ALA A 127 -8.22 3.79 3.01
CA ALA A 127 -7.21 2.93 2.40
C ALA A 127 -5.85 3.25 3.03
N ILE A 128 -5.27 2.28 3.72
CA ILE A 128 -3.95 2.38 4.34
C ILE A 128 -2.95 1.69 3.42
N PRO A 129 -2.01 2.42 2.79
CA PRO A 129 -1.03 1.82 1.90
C PRO A 129 -0.15 0.79 2.62
N ILE A 130 -0.10 -0.42 2.07
CA ILE A 130 0.79 -1.49 2.55
C ILE A 130 2.07 -1.49 1.71
N ILE A 131 1.89 -1.51 0.38
CA ILE A 131 3.01 -1.53 -0.56
C ILE A 131 2.64 -0.71 -1.79
N TRP A 132 3.65 -0.11 -2.40
CA TRP A 132 3.50 0.62 -3.64
C TRP A 132 4.82 0.58 -4.42
N PHE A 133 4.73 0.87 -5.70
CA PHE A 133 5.88 1.33 -6.45
C PHE A 133 5.50 2.48 -7.38
N VAL A 134 6.52 3.23 -7.77
CA VAL A 134 6.37 4.40 -8.63
C VAL A 134 7.12 4.16 -9.93
N LYS A 135 6.48 4.49 -11.04
CA LYS A 135 7.05 4.35 -12.38
C LYS A 135 6.89 5.66 -13.13
N GLN A 136 7.84 5.97 -14.00
CA GLN A 136 7.69 7.07 -14.96
C GLN A 136 6.59 6.73 -15.96
N GLY A 137 5.67 7.68 -16.19
CA GLY A 137 4.49 7.50 -17.03
C GLY A 137 3.23 8.16 -16.44
N GLY A 138 2.13 8.05 -17.17
CA GLY A 138 0.79 8.45 -16.70
C GLY A 138 0.04 7.30 -16.03
N LYS A 139 -1.03 7.61 -15.30
CA LYS A 139 -2.02 6.62 -14.83
C LYS A 139 -2.57 5.83 -16.04
N GLY A 140 -2.71 4.51 -15.91
CA GLY A 140 -3.11 3.58 -16.99
C GLY A 140 -1.97 2.98 -17.81
N HIS A 141 -0.70 3.28 -17.49
CA HIS A 141 0.47 2.66 -18.14
C HIS A 141 1.03 1.44 -17.39
N PHE A 142 0.33 0.98 -16.34
CA PHE A 142 0.71 -0.24 -15.64
C PHE A 142 0.29 -1.44 -16.48
N LYS A 143 1.25 -2.34 -16.70
CA LYS A 143 1.00 -3.62 -17.38
C LYS A 143 0.47 -4.62 -16.35
N THR A 144 -0.14 -5.71 -16.79
CA THR A 144 -0.52 -6.81 -15.89
C THR A 144 0.64 -7.30 -15.02
N ALA A 145 1.87 -7.35 -15.56
CA ALA A 145 3.07 -7.69 -14.79
C ALA A 145 3.38 -6.70 -13.65
N ASP A 146 3.05 -5.42 -13.83
CA ASP A 146 3.18 -4.38 -12.80
C ASP A 146 2.16 -4.65 -11.67
N HIS A 147 0.92 -5.02 -12.01
CA HIS A 147 -0.13 -5.38 -11.05
C HIS A 147 0.19 -6.66 -10.25
N ILE A 148 0.62 -7.72 -10.94
CA ILE A 148 1.05 -8.98 -10.32
C ILE A 148 2.18 -8.71 -9.33
N LYS A 149 3.18 -7.91 -9.73
CA LYS A 149 4.33 -7.61 -8.88
C LYS A 149 3.95 -6.92 -7.57
N VAL A 150 3.10 -5.88 -7.61
CA VAL A 150 2.69 -5.19 -6.38
C VAL A 150 1.85 -6.09 -5.49
N LEU A 151 0.98 -6.91 -6.08
CA LEU A 151 0.12 -7.82 -5.34
C LEU A 151 0.92 -8.95 -4.68
N GLN A 152 1.92 -9.50 -5.38
CA GLN A 152 2.84 -10.48 -4.83
C GLN A 152 3.61 -9.93 -3.62
N GLN A 153 4.10 -8.69 -3.70
CA GLN A 153 4.76 -8.04 -2.56
C GLN A 153 3.79 -7.79 -1.40
N ALA A 154 2.53 -7.44 -1.68
CA ALA A 154 1.51 -7.31 -0.64
C ALA A 154 1.25 -8.64 0.05
N ILE A 155 1.17 -9.74 -0.70
CA ILE A 155 1.04 -11.11 -0.17
C ILE A 155 2.20 -11.43 0.77
N GLU A 156 3.45 -11.23 0.33
CA GLU A 156 4.64 -11.50 1.14
C GLU A 156 4.64 -10.71 2.45
N VAL A 157 4.32 -9.41 2.40
CA VAL A 157 4.24 -8.56 3.59
C VAL A 157 3.13 -9.04 4.52
N LEU A 158 1.94 -9.32 3.99
CA LEU A 158 0.77 -9.67 4.80
C LEU A 158 0.84 -11.08 5.39
N GLN A 159 1.43 -12.05 4.69
CA GLN A 159 1.68 -13.39 5.22
C GLN A 159 2.58 -13.38 6.48
N SER A 160 3.45 -12.38 6.62
CA SER A 160 4.28 -12.21 7.82
C SER A 160 3.53 -11.61 9.02
N ILE A 161 2.30 -11.12 8.82
CA ILE A 161 1.57 -10.31 9.81
C ILE A 161 0.22 -10.93 10.18
N ILE A 162 -0.50 -11.49 9.21
CA ILE A 162 -1.88 -11.94 9.35
C ILE A 162 -1.92 -13.47 9.56
N PRO A 163 -2.75 -13.98 10.49
CA PRO A 163 -2.94 -15.41 10.66
C PRO A 163 -3.40 -16.09 9.36
N PHE A 164 -2.95 -17.32 9.12
CA PHE A 164 -3.15 -18.04 7.86
C PHE A 164 -4.63 -18.31 7.51
N ASP A 165 -5.50 -18.29 8.51
CA ASP A 165 -6.93 -18.60 8.42
C ASP A 165 -7.81 -17.36 8.20
N ILE A 166 -7.25 -16.16 8.14
CA ILE A 166 -8.03 -14.94 7.89
C ILE A 166 -8.36 -14.81 6.41
N PRO A 167 -9.65 -14.73 6.03
CA PRO A 167 -10.04 -14.46 4.65
C PRO A 167 -9.50 -13.11 4.18
N VAL A 168 -8.86 -13.08 3.01
CA VAL A 168 -8.41 -11.84 2.36
C VAL A 168 -9.19 -11.66 1.08
N THR A 169 -9.76 -10.47 0.86
CA THR A 169 -10.46 -10.13 -0.39
C THR A 169 -9.79 -8.94 -1.07
N VAL A 170 -9.37 -9.11 -2.32
CA VAL A 170 -8.77 -8.04 -3.14
C VAL A 170 -9.84 -7.36 -3.99
N LEU A 171 -9.95 -6.05 -3.88
CA LEU A 171 -10.83 -5.21 -4.69
C LEU A 171 -10.02 -4.44 -5.72
N GLY A 172 -10.55 -4.31 -6.94
CA GLY A 172 -9.97 -3.53 -8.01
C GLY A 172 -11.03 -3.07 -9.01
N ASP A 173 -10.79 -1.95 -9.68
CA ASP A 173 -11.60 -1.54 -10.82
C ASP A 173 -11.27 -2.36 -12.08
N GLY A 174 -11.81 -1.94 -13.24
CA GLY A 174 -11.62 -2.61 -14.52
C GLY A 174 -10.19 -2.65 -15.04
N GLU A 175 -9.26 -1.90 -14.46
CA GLU A 175 -7.84 -2.01 -14.81
C GLU A 175 -7.23 -3.33 -14.31
N PHE A 176 -7.82 -3.95 -13.28
CA PHE A 176 -7.21 -5.06 -12.52
C PHE A 176 -7.90 -6.40 -12.74
N ASP A 177 -8.80 -6.53 -13.72
CA ASP A 177 -9.64 -7.72 -13.92
C ASP A 177 -8.95 -8.89 -14.67
N SER A 178 -7.65 -8.79 -14.92
CA SER A 178 -6.91 -9.82 -15.67
C SER A 178 -6.96 -11.20 -15.02
N ALA A 179 -7.03 -12.25 -15.84
CA ALA A 179 -7.01 -13.64 -15.38
C ALA A 179 -5.75 -13.99 -14.56
N ASP A 180 -4.61 -13.35 -14.83
CA ASP A 180 -3.38 -13.58 -14.06
C ASP A 180 -3.50 -13.08 -12.61
N ILE A 181 -4.14 -11.93 -12.38
CA ILE A 181 -4.40 -11.40 -11.03
C ILE A 181 -5.38 -12.32 -10.30
N GLN A 182 -6.45 -12.78 -10.97
CA GLN A 182 -7.41 -13.72 -10.42
C GLN A 182 -6.71 -15.03 -9.99
N ARG A 183 -5.88 -15.61 -10.87
CA ARG A 183 -5.10 -16.82 -10.56
C ARG A 183 -4.14 -16.61 -9.39
N LEU A 184 -3.48 -15.45 -9.31
CA LEU A 184 -2.59 -15.12 -8.19
C LEU A 184 -3.35 -15.06 -6.85
N CYS A 185 -4.54 -14.46 -6.84
CA CYS A 185 -5.40 -14.44 -5.65
C CYS A 185 -5.77 -15.86 -5.22
N LEU A 186 -6.31 -16.67 -6.14
CA LEU A 186 -6.76 -18.03 -5.85
C LEU A 186 -5.61 -18.95 -5.41
N ALA A 187 -4.43 -18.84 -6.02
CA ALA A 187 -3.25 -19.60 -5.64
C ALA A 187 -2.81 -19.32 -4.19
N ASN A 188 -3.12 -18.14 -3.66
CA ASN A 188 -2.85 -17.74 -2.28
C ASN A 188 -4.07 -17.89 -1.36
N LYS A 189 -5.15 -18.55 -1.82
CA LYS A 189 -6.43 -18.71 -1.11
C LYS A 189 -7.10 -17.37 -0.77
N TRP A 190 -6.86 -16.34 -1.59
CA TRP A 190 -7.48 -15.03 -1.45
C TRP A 190 -8.68 -14.92 -2.38
N ASN A 191 -9.74 -14.31 -1.88
CA ASN A 191 -10.91 -13.91 -2.66
C ASN A 191 -10.56 -12.65 -3.48
N TYR A 192 -11.37 -12.38 -4.50
CA TYR A 192 -11.28 -11.13 -5.25
C TYR A 192 -12.66 -10.64 -5.68
N VAL A 193 -12.79 -9.32 -5.84
CA VAL A 193 -13.92 -8.66 -6.48
C VAL A 193 -13.35 -7.62 -7.42
N LEU A 194 -13.31 -7.94 -8.70
CA LEU A 194 -12.73 -7.12 -9.74
C LEU A 194 -13.87 -6.71 -10.67
N ARG A 195 -13.95 -5.42 -10.97
CA ARG A 195 -14.96 -4.94 -11.93
C ARG A 195 -14.53 -5.38 -13.33
N THR A 196 -15.40 -6.04 -14.07
CA THR A 196 -15.14 -6.38 -15.48
C THR A 196 -15.98 -5.53 -16.41
N ALA A 197 -15.42 -5.16 -17.56
CA ALA A 197 -16.13 -4.38 -18.57
C ALA A 197 -17.25 -5.21 -19.22
N CYS A 198 -18.39 -4.58 -19.51
CA CYS A 198 -19.56 -5.29 -20.06
C CYS A 198 -19.36 -5.78 -21.52
N ASP A 199 -18.31 -5.31 -22.19
CA ASP A 199 -17.88 -5.76 -23.52
C ASP A 199 -16.81 -6.86 -23.48
N THR A 200 -16.31 -7.23 -22.29
CA THR A 200 -15.41 -8.37 -22.14
C THR A 200 -16.03 -9.63 -22.73
N VAL A 201 -15.21 -10.38 -23.49
CA VAL A 201 -15.58 -11.66 -24.08
C VAL A 201 -15.15 -12.78 -23.15
N PHE A 202 -16.10 -13.62 -22.77
CA PHE A 202 -15.90 -14.84 -22.02
C PHE A 202 -16.05 -16.05 -22.94
N TYR A 203 -15.56 -17.19 -22.46
CA TYR A 203 -15.63 -18.46 -23.16
C TYR A 203 -16.17 -19.54 -22.21
N GLU A 204 -17.14 -20.32 -22.67
CA GLU A 204 -17.67 -21.50 -22.00
C GLU A 204 -17.79 -22.61 -23.05
N ASP A 205 -17.19 -23.78 -22.79
CA ASP A 205 -17.15 -24.92 -23.73
C ASP A 205 -16.70 -24.58 -25.16
N GLY A 206 -15.86 -23.55 -25.30
CA GLY A 206 -15.33 -23.07 -26.58
C GLY A 206 -16.22 -22.05 -27.29
N GLU A 207 -17.41 -21.74 -26.76
CA GLU A 207 -18.30 -20.70 -27.28
C GLU A 207 -18.01 -19.34 -26.64
N ALA A 208 -17.93 -18.30 -27.48
CA ALA A 208 -17.67 -16.93 -27.03
C ALA A 208 -18.97 -16.18 -26.74
N PHE A 209 -19.03 -15.47 -25.62
CA PHE A 209 -20.15 -14.60 -25.27
C PHE A 209 -19.67 -13.33 -24.57
N HIS A 210 -20.45 -12.25 -24.64
CA HIS A 210 -20.10 -11.00 -23.96
C HIS A 210 -20.68 -10.95 -22.56
N ALA A 211 -19.96 -10.32 -21.64
CA ALA A 211 -20.38 -10.09 -20.26
C ALA A 211 -21.77 -9.43 -20.15
N ARG A 212 -22.10 -8.48 -21.03
CA ARG A 212 -23.43 -7.82 -21.07
C ARG A 212 -24.61 -8.76 -21.36
N ASN A 213 -24.35 -9.93 -21.93
CA ASN A 213 -25.39 -10.91 -22.24
C ASN A 213 -25.69 -11.83 -21.05
N ILE A 214 -24.91 -11.70 -19.97
CA ILE A 214 -25.14 -12.40 -18.72
C ILE A 214 -25.99 -11.49 -17.82
N SER A 215 -27.00 -12.07 -17.19
CA SER A 215 -27.76 -11.39 -16.15
C SER A 215 -28.14 -12.40 -15.06
N PRO A 216 -28.22 -11.97 -13.80
CA PRO A 216 -28.79 -12.79 -12.75
C PRO A 216 -30.20 -13.28 -13.11
N PRO A 217 -30.62 -14.45 -12.59
CA PRO A 217 -32.00 -14.90 -12.72
C PRO A 217 -32.98 -13.82 -12.23
N LYS A 218 -34.17 -13.75 -12.85
CA LYS A 218 -35.20 -12.77 -12.49
C LYS A 218 -35.46 -12.78 -10.97
N GLY A 219 -35.42 -11.61 -10.35
CA GLY A 219 -35.60 -11.44 -8.91
C GLY A 219 -34.33 -11.62 -8.06
N HIS A 220 -33.17 -11.80 -8.69
CA HIS A 220 -31.87 -11.87 -8.03
C HIS A 220 -30.97 -10.73 -8.51
N ASP A 221 -30.08 -10.26 -7.64
CA ASP A 221 -29.08 -9.23 -7.97
C ASP A 221 -27.67 -9.84 -8.23
N VAL A 222 -27.52 -11.15 -8.01
CA VAL A 222 -26.24 -11.87 -8.12
C VAL A 222 -26.46 -13.18 -8.86
N MET A 223 -25.53 -13.53 -9.73
CA MET A 223 -25.38 -14.85 -10.35
C MET A 223 -24.12 -15.50 -9.79
N LEU A 224 -24.24 -16.72 -9.27
CA LEU A 224 -23.09 -17.52 -8.86
C LEU A 224 -22.73 -18.46 -10.02
N ILE A 225 -21.46 -18.47 -10.39
CA ILE A 225 -20.90 -19.40 -11.37
C ILE A 225 -20.09 -20.40 -10.58
N ASP A 226 -20.44 -21.68 -10.67
CA ASP A 226 -19.70 -22.74 -9.98
C ASP A 226 -18.27 -22.81 -10.54
N GLN A 227 -17.29 -22.91 -9.64
CA GLN A 227 -15.90 -23.15 -10.04
C GLN A 227 -15.77 -24.62 -10.42
N VAL A 228 -15.58 -24.88 -11.72
CA VAL A 228 -15.29 -26.22 -12.27
C VAL A 228 -13.81 -26.56 -12.08
#